data_AF-A0A1H9R0M9-F1
#
_entry.id   AF-A0A1H9R0M9-F1
#
_cell.length_a   1.000
_cell.length_b   1.000
_cell.length_c   1.000
_cell.angle_alpha   90.00
_cell.angle_beta   90.00
_cell.angle_gamma   90.00
#
_symmetry.space_group_name_H-M   'P 1'
#
loop_
_entity.id
_entity.type
_entity.pdbx_description
1 polymer ?
#
loop_
_entity_poly.entity_id
_entity_poly.type
_entity_poly.pdbx_seq_one_letter_code
_entity_poly.pdbx_strand_id
1 'polypeptide(L)'
;MNRYLLFCLILFPLLGNLAQADDNFTYPVDNAFLATIAGTPSALAAPVPAEGDVRQTDLAVTVIPERYLPPVLSRYRQLHYRLAWQDKPAPLVFLIAGTGSGYSSPNLDYLKRVFWQAGMHVIVLSSPTNHDFIAAASRSGLPGLGLSDARDLHTAMSIAAEHARNKKGLEITEYRLAGFSLGALNAAFVAHLDEELQQFDFTRTLLLNPPVDLYASINRLDALARTQIDGVSSGNSFFEHIFEKLARHFESGITDIESSLFADIQRSDNALTDPELAMLIGAVFRFAAADLNFMADLITEGGLYSPPHEELRVSTSLTPYLRRALFCDFGCYLETQLWPVWSSNKKGKTMEDMAWETSLYSIEPFLRTNPDIAVLTNADDFILTEENYHFLADTFGERAFLYPRGGHGGNLRHRDVVLQMLKFMGGNAQ
;
A
#
# COMPACT_ATOMS: atom_id res chain seq x y z
N MET A 1 -32.44 -63.85 -17.11
CA MET A 1 -32.01 -62.54 -17.64
C MET A 1 -32.37 -61.50 -16.57
N ASN A 2 -31.51 -61.22 -15.57
CA ASN A 2 -30.38 -60.26 -15.58
C ASN A 2 -30.80 -58.92 -16.20
N ARG A 3 -30.77 -57.73 -15.59
CA ARG A 3 -30.05 -57.06 -14.48
C ARG A 3 -30.88 -55.77 -14.18
N TYR A 4 -30.90 -55.07 -13.04
CA TYR A 4 -29.84 -54.29 -12.39
C TYR A 4 -30.38 -53.74 -11.06
N LEU A 5 -29.55 -53.81 -10.00
CA LEU A 5 -29.68 -53.03 -8.76
C LEU A 5 -29.47 -51.54 -9.07
N LEU A 6 -30.39 -50.67 -8.64
CA LEU A 6 -30.16 -49.22 -8.62
C LEU A 6 -29.73 -48.81 -7.21
N PHE A 7 -28.47 -48.40 -7.10
CA PHE A 7 -27.88 -47.81 -5.90
C PHE A 7 -28.14 -46.30 -5.98
N CYS A 8 -29.06 -45.77 -5.17
CA CYS A 8 -29.25 -44.32 -5.05
C CYS A 8 -28.16 -43.75 -4.12
N LEU A 9 -27.09 -43.23 -4.72
CA LEU A 9 -26.17 -42.31 -4.05
C LEU A 9 -26.93 -41.03 -3.67
N ILE A 10 -26.97 -40.74 -2.38
CA ILE A 10 -27.37 -39.43 -1.86
C ILE A 10 -26.20 -38.47 -2.13
N LEU A 11 -26.34 -37.64 -3.17
CA LEU A 11 -25.47 -36.48 -3.38
C LEU A 11 -25.86 -35.41 -2.35
N PHE A 12 -25.03 -35.19 -1.34
CA PHE A 12 -25.04 -33.95 -0.56
C PHE A 12 -24.50 -32.83 -1.46
N PRO A 13 -25.25 -31.74 -1.70
CA PRO A 13 -24.66 -30.56 -2.28
C PRO A 13 -23.86 -29.84 -1.18
N LEU A 14 -22.54 -29.92 -1.27
CA LEU A 14 -21.63 -28.94 -0.67
C LEU A 14 -21.85 -27.61 -1.41
N LEU A 15 -22.89 -26.87 -1.02
CA LEU A 15 -23.00 -25.46 -1.34
C LEU A 15 -21.98 -24.74 -0.45
N GLY A 16 -20.83 -24.41 -1.03
CA GLY A 16 -19.94 -23.42 -0.45
C GLY A 16 -20.73 -22.13 -0.27
N ASN A 17 -20.73 -21.58 0.94
CA ASN A 17 -21.15 -20.22 1.19
C ASN A 17 -20.19 -19.31 0.42
N LEU A 18 -20.59 -18.92 -0.80
CA LEU A 18 -20.02 -17.76 -1.47
C LEU A 18 -20.22 -16.59 -0.50
N ALA A 19 -19.12 -15.96 -0.10
CA ALA A 19 -19.11 -14.76 0.70
C ALA A 19 -20.18 -13.80 0.17
N GLN A 20 -21.17 -13.47 1.00
CA GLN A 20 -22.22 -12.56 0.60
C GLN A 20 -21.59 -11.18 0.40
N ALA A 21 -21.55 -10.72 -0.86
CA ALA A 21 -21.49 -9.30 -1.13
C ALA A 21 -22.69 -8.66 -0.42
N ASP A 22 -22.46 -7.59 0.35
CA ASP A 22 -23.54 -6.87 1.01
C ASP A 22 -24.44 -6.26 -0.08
N ASP A 23 -25.62 -6.85 -0.31
CA ASP A 23 -26.55 -6.50 -1.40
C ASP A 23 -27.02 -5.02 -1.32
N ASN A 24 -26.73 -4.30 -0.23
CA ASN A 24 -27.04 -2.88 -0.05
C ASN A 24 -25.87 -1.92 -0.31
N PHE A 25 -24.66 -2.42 -0.60
CA PHE A 25 -23.50 -1.56 -0.85
C PHE A 25 -23.63 -0.77 -2.16
N THR A 26 -23.79 0.55 -2.06
CA THR A 26 -23.93 1.43 -3.22
C THR A 26 -22.69 2.31 -3.40
N TYR A 27 -21.87 1.99 -4.40
CA TYR A 27 -20.74 2.82 -4.81
C TYR A 27 -20.97 3.31 -6.26
N PRO A 28 -21.14 4.63 -6.49
CA PRO A 28 -21.61 5.18 -7.76
C PRO A 28 -20.50 5.39 -8.80
N VAL A 29 -19.24 5.11 -8.46
CA VAL A 29 -18.11 5.26 -9.38
C VAL A 29 -17.82 3.90 -9.99
N ASP A 30 -18.23 3.71 -11.25
CA ASP A 30 -18.13 2.42 -11.94
C ASP A 30 -16.73 2.14 -12.52
N ASN A 31 -15.94 3.19 -12.78
CA ASN A 31 -14.60 3.06 -13.33
C ASN A 31 -13.56 2.91 -12.20
N ALA A 32 -12.82 1.80 -12.19
CA ALA A 32 -11.83 1.48 -11.17
C ALA A 32 -10.67 2.49 -11.08
N PHE A 33 -10.19 3.01 -12.21
CA PHE A 33 -9.14 4.03 -12.22
C PHE A 33 -9.65 5.34 -11.63
N LEU A 34 -10.86 5.76 -12.01
CA LEU A 34 -11.48 6.94 -11.46
C LEU A 34 -11.75 6.78 -9.96
N ALA A 35 -12.24 5.62 -9.51
CA ALA A 35 -12.45 5.33 -8.11
C ALA A 35 -11.14 5.47 -7.31
N THR A 36 -10.03 4.98 -7.87
CA THR A 36 -8.70 5.06 -7.26
C THR A 36 -8.18 6.49 -7.14
N ILE A 37 -8.40 7.33 -8.17
CA ILE A 37 -7.93 8.71 -8.21
C ILE A 37 -8.80 9.63 -7.36
N ALA A 38 -10.12 9.59 -7.58
CA ALA A 38 -11.07 10.50 -6.94
C ALA A 38 -11.48 10.07 -5.53
N GLY A 39 -11.41 8.77 -5.25
CA GLY A 39 -11.86 8.19 -4.00
C GLY A 39 -13.37 8.24 -3.83
N THR A 40 -13.80 8.00 -2.60
CA THR A 40 -15.22 7.96 -2.24
C THR A 40 -15.83 9.37 -2.32
N PRO A 41 -17.00 9.55 -2.97
CA PRO A 41 -17.74 10.81 -2.94
C PRO A 41 -18.01 11.28 -1.52
N SER A 42 -17.83 12.58 -1.25
CA SER A 42 -17.96 13.17 0.10
C SER A 42 -19.30 12.85 0.79
N ALA A 43 -20.39 12.79 0.02
CA ALA A 43 -21.73 12.45 0.51
C ALA A 43 -21.84 11.02 1.07
N LEU A 44 -20.97 10.10 0.64
CA LEU A 44 -20.89 8.71 1.08
C LEU A 44 -19.72 8.45 2.03
N ALA A 45 -18.84 9.42 2.22
CA ALA A 45 -17.67 9.28 3.08
C ALA A 45 -18.06 9.24 4.56
N ALA A 46 -17.37 8.41 5.34
CA ALA A 46 -17.50 8.39 6.79
C ALA A 46 -16.91 9.68 7.37
N PRO A 47 -17.66 10.37 8.25
CA PRO A 47 -17.16 11.57 8.90
C PRO A 47 -15.99 11.21 9.83
N VAL A 48 -14.95 12.03 9.81
CA VAL A 48 -13.77 11.91 10.68
C VAL A 48 -13.36 13.28 11.23
N PRO A 49 -12.85 13.39 12.47
CA PRO A 49 -12.45 14.67 13.08
C PRO A 49 -11.43 15.38 12.21
N ALA A 50 -11.44 16.73 12.12
CA ALA A 50 -10.48 17.45 11.29
C ALA A 50 -9.03 17.14 11.69
N GLU A 51 -8.06 17.30 10.79
CA GLU A 51 -6.65 16.98 11.09
C GLU A 51 -6.14 17.74 12.32
N GLY A 52 -6.52 19.01 12.48
CA GLY A 52 -6.16 19.84 13.64
C GLY A 52 -6.82 19.42 14.96
N ASP A 53 -7.91 18.65 14.91
CA ASP A 53 -8.62 18.15 16.10
C ASP A 53 -8.04 16.84 16.62
N VAL A 54 -7.31 16.11 15.76
CA VAL A 54 -6.63 14.89 16.16
C VAL A 54 -5.39 15.23 16.95
N ARG A 55 -5.27 14.69 18.16
CA ARG A 55 -4.07 14.81 18.96
C ARG A 55 -2.94 13.98 18.33
N GLN A 56 -1.99 14.68 17.70
CA GLN A 56 -0.91 14.05 16.95
C GLN A 56 0.40 14.83 16.98
N THR A 57 1.49 14.17 16.60
CA THR A 57 2.81 14.76 16.39
C THR A 57 3.62 13.87 15.47
N ASP A 58 4.57 14.45 14.74
CA ASP A 58 5.62 13.69 14.07
C ASP A 58 6.80 13.51 15.05
N LEU A 59 7.36 12.30 15.08
CA LEU A 59 8.49 11.89 15.91
C LEU A 59 9.55 11.24 15.01
N ALA A 60 10.78 11.14 15.51
CA ALA A 60 11.89 10.53 14.78
C ALA A 60 12.71 9.60 15.67
N VAL A 61 13.15 8.47 15.12
CA VAL A 61 13.98 7.46 15.80
C VAL A 61 15.14 7.01 14.92
N THR A 62 16.25 6.64 15.55
CA THR A 62 17.39 6.01 14.87
C THR A 62 17.21 4.49 14.90
N VAL A 63 16.91 3.88 13.76
CA VAL A 63 16.68 2.43 13.66
C VAL A 63 17.97 1.65 13.43
N ILE A 64 18.89 2.20 12.61
CA ILE A 64 20.20 1.60 12.29
C ILE A 64 21.32 2.59 12.69
N PRO A 65 21.79 2.59 13.95
CA PRO A 65 22.79 3.55 14.44
C PRO A 65 24.10 3.58 13.63
N GLU A 66 24.51 2.43 13.10
CA GLU A 66 25.71 2.22 12.32
C GLU A 66 25.58 2.63 10.84
N ARG A 67 24.37 3.00 10.37
CA ARG A 67 24.14 3.37 8.97
C ARG A 67 24.92 4.63 8.60
N TYR A 68 25.86 4.47 7.68
CA TYR A 68 26.39 5.57 6.92
C TYR A 68 25.42 5.95 5.80
N LEU A 69 25.18 7.26 5.64
CA LEU A 69 24.43 7.81 4.53
C LEU A 69 25.30 8.84 3.82
N PRO A 70 25.29 8.90 2.48
CA PRO A 70 25.96 9.97 1.76
C PRO A 70 25.38 11.33 2.18
N PRO A 71 26.17 12.43 2.10
CA PRO A 71 25.76 13.74 2.60
C PRO A 71 24.40 14.22 2.08
N VAL A 72 24.08 13.94 0.81
CA VAL A 72 22.78 14.27 0.20
C VAL A 72 21.57 13.64 0.92
N LEU A 73 21.75 12.51 1.60
CA LEU A 73 20.72 11.79 2.35
C LEU A 73 20.77 12.04 3.86
N SER A 74 21.64 12.94 4.34
CA SER A 74 21.87 13.17 5.78
C SER A 74 20.60 13.46 6.59
N ARG A 75 19.59 14.11 6.00
CA ARG A 75 18.29 14.39 6.63
C ARG A 75 17.43 13.15 6.91
N TYR A 76 17.75 12.01 6.28
CA TYR A 76 17.01 10.75 6.38
C TYR A 76 17.71 9.73 7.29
N ARG A 77 18.66 10.17 8.13
CA ARG A 77 19.33 9.28 9.10
C ARG A 77 18.37 8.75 10.18
N GLN A 78 17.30 9.49 10.46
CA GLN A 78 16.27 9.07 11.40
C GLN A 78 14.98 8.76 10.66
N LEU A 79 14.34 7.65 11.05
CA LEU A 79 13.04 7.29 10.56
C LEU A 79 12.02 8.19 11.25
N HIS A 80 11.32 8.99 10.45
CA HIS A 80 10.20 9.77 10.92
C HIS A 80 8.92 8.93 10.89
N TYR A 81 8.08 9.11 11.90
CA TYR A 81 6.78 8.46 11.98
C TYR A 81 5.78 9.41 12.62
N ARG A 82 4.51 9.23 12.29
CA ARG A 82 3.42 10.03 12.88
C ARG A 82 2.78 9.25 14.02
N LEU A 83 2.57 9.93 15.14
CA LEU A 83 1.85 9.40 16.29
C LEU A 83 0.56 10.19 16.49
N ALA A 84 -0.59 9.51 16.51
CA ALA A 84 -1.84 10.02 17.08
C ALA A 84 -2.17 9.23 18.34
N TRP A 85 -2.55 9.88 19.44
CA TRP A 85 -2.71 9.18 20.73
C TRP A 85 -3.90 9.67 21.55
N GLN A 86 -4.32 8.83 22.50
CA GLN A 86 -5.45 9.04 23.41
C GLN A 86 -4.93 9.47 24.78
N ASP A 87 -5.77 10.12 25.58
CA ASP A 87 -5.49 10.44 27.00
C ASP A 87 -5.61 9.23 27.94
N LYS A 88 -6.18 8.14 27.46
CA LYS A 88 -6.53 6.96 28.25
C LYS A 88 -5.79 5.73 27.69
N PRO A 89 -5.66 4.66 28.49
CA PRO A 89 -5.16 3.39 27.99
C PRO A 89 -5.95 2.93 26.77
N ALA A 90 -5.24 2.56 25.70
CA ALA A 90 -5.85 2.24 24.42
C ALA A 90 -5.02 1.21 23.62
N PRO A 91 -5.64 0.48 22.68
CA PRO A 91 -4.91 -0.32 21.70
C PRO A 91 -4.01 0.59 20.87
N LEU A 92 -2.82 0.11 20.48
CA LEU A 92 -2.00 0.76 19.47
C LEU A 92 -2.16 0.05 18.13
N VAL A 93 -2.59 0.80 17.11
CA VAL A 93 -2.55 0.34 15.71
C VAL A 93 -1.28 0.86 15.04
N PHE A 94 -0.49 -0.04 14.48
CA PHE A 94 0.50 0.32 13.48
C PHE A 94 -0.15 0.37 12.11
N LEU A 95 0.11 1.44 11.36
CA LEU A 95 -0.45 1.67 10.03
C LEU A 95 0.68 1.84 9.01
N ILE A 96 0.82 0.89 8.09
CA ILE A 96 1.92 0.84 7.11
C ILE A 96 1.45 1.36 5.74
N ALA A 97 2.19 2.32 5.19
CA ALA A 97 1.90 2.92 3.89
C ALA A 97 2.19 1.99 2.70
N GLY A 98 1.49 2.25 1.58
CA GLY A 98 1.67 1.55 0.30
C GLY A 98 2.87 2.02 -0.51
N THR A 99 3.07 1.46 -1.69
CA THR A 99 4.25 1.66 -2.55
C THR A 99 4.67 3.12 -2.67
N GLY A 100 5.94 3.42 -2.38
CA GLY A 100 6.55 4.74 -2.45
C GLY A 100 5.94 5.79 -1.52
N SER A 101 4.91 5.45 -0.72
CA SER A 101 4.17 6.41 0.08
C SER A 101 4.81 6.59 1.46
N GLY A 102 4.87 7.85 1.90
CA GLY A 102 5.33 8.20 3.24
C GLY A 102 4.22 8.12 4.29
N TYR A 103 4.63 8.23 5.56
CA TYR A 103 3.72 8.26 6.72
C TYR A 103 2.72 9.43 6.73
N SER A 104 2.92 10.45 5.88
CA SER A 104 2.04 11.62 5.74
C SER A 104 1.09 11.54 4.53
N SER A 105 0.99 10.38 3.88
CA SER A 105 0.15 10.22 2.69
C SER A 105 -1.36 10.37 3.01
N PRO A 106 -2.18 10.91 2.08
CA PRO A 106 -3.59 11.22 2.35
C PRO A 106 -4.46 10.04 2.78
N ASN A 107 -4.23 8.84 2.24
CA ASN A 107 -4.98 7.64 2.65
C ASN A 107 -4.66 7.25 4.08
N LEU A 108 -3.39 7.35 4.45
CA LEU A 108 -2.90 6.96 5.77
C LEU A 108 -3.30 8.01 6.81
N ASP A 109 -3.33 9.30 6.44
CA ASP A 109 -3.89 10.35 7.27
C ASP A 109 -5.37 10.12 7.60
N TYR A 110 -6.18 9.79 6.58
CA TYR A 110 -7.59 9.45 6.77
C TYR A 110 -7.78 8.24 7.69
N LEU A 111 -7.10 7.13 7.41
CA LEU A 111 -7.18 5.91 8.23
C LEU A 111 -6.71 6.13 9.67
N LYS A 112 -5.66 6.94 9.88
CA LYS A 112 -5.22 7.37 11.21
C LYS A 112 -6.34 8.09 11.95
N ARG A 113 -7.07 9.00 11.29
CA ARG A 113 -8.21 9.73 11.89
C ARG A 113 -9.37 8.78 12.20
N VAL A 114 -9.67 7.82 11.33
CA VAL A 114 -10.66 6.75 11.57
C VAL A 114 -10.31 5.97 12.84
N PHE A 115 -9.10 5.42 12.93
CA PHE A 115 -8.73 4.59 14.08
C PHE A 115 -8.57 5.40 15.37
N TRP A 116 -8.06 6.63 15.27
CA TRP A 116 -7.97 7.52 16.43
C TRP A 116 -9.35 7.90 16.96
N GLN A 117 -10.31 8.25 16.10
CA GLN A 117 -11.69 8.54 16.53
C GLN A 117 -12.33 7.33 17.21
N ALA A 118 -11.99 6.12 16.77
CA ALA A 118 -12.46 4.88 17.37
C ALA A 118 -11.76 4.49 18.70
N GLY A 119 -10.93 5.38 19.25
CA GLY A 119 -10.33 5.24 20.58
C GLY A 119 -8.99 4.53 20.61
N MET A 120 -8.29 4.41 19.47
CA MET A 120 -6.98 3.77 19.39
C MET A 120 -5.85 4.81 19.39
N HIS A 121 -4.67 4.42 19.87
CA HIS A 121 -3.42 5.03 19.47
C HIS A 121 -3.08 4.59 18.05
N VAL A 122 -2.40 5.44 17.28
CA VAL A 122 -1.98 5.12 15.91
C VAL A 122 -0.55 5.56 15.70
N ILE A 123 0.32 4.63 15.28
CA ILE A 123 1.63 4.92 14.71
C ILE A 123 1.56 4.68 13.21
N VAL A 124 1.87 5.69 12.42
CA VAL A 124 1.91 5.60 10.95
C VAL A 124 3.36 5.54 10.48
N LEU A 125 3.67 4.54 9.66
CA LEU A 125 5.00 4.29 9.10
C LEU A 125 4.96 4.42 7.57
N SER A 126 6.03 4.99 7.02
CA SER A 126 6.29 4.97 5.57
C SER A 126 6.47 3.53 5.08
N SER A 127 6.20 3.33 3.79
CA SER A 127 6.45 2.03 3.14
C SER A 127 7.94 1.70 3.16
N PRO A 128 8.33 0.41 3.22
CA PRO A 128 9.70 -0.02 2.97
C PRO A 128 10.28 0.47 1.64
N THR A 129 9.43 0.85 0.68
CA THR A 129 9.81 1.38 -0.63
C THR A 129 9.86 2.91 -0.71
N ASN A 130 9.54 3.63 0.38
CA ASN A 130 9.73 5.08 0.43
C ASN A 130 11.19 5.42 0.77
N HIS A 131 11.72 6.50 0.18
CA HIS A 131 13.09 6.95 0.41
C HIS A 131 13.48 7.11 1.88
N ASP A 132 12.57 7.55 2.75
CA ASP A 132 12.89 7.77 4.17
C ASP A 132 13.15 6.44 4.90
N PHE A 133 12.34 5.43 4.62
CA PHE A 133 12.47 4.10 5.20
C PHE A 133 13.68 3.37 4.62
N ILE A 134 13.88 3.45 3.30
CA ILE A 134 15.06 2.86 2.64
C ILE A 134 16.34 3.41 3.28
N ALA A 135 16.41 4.72 3.51
CA ALA A 135 17.55 5.37 4.15
C ALA A 135 17.71 5.02 5.64
N ALA A 136 16.63 5.09 6.42
CA ALA A 136 16.71 5.05 7.88
C ALA A 136 16.61 3.66 8.49
N ALA A 137 15.89 2.74 7.83
CA ALA A 137 15.39 1.52 8.46
C ALA A 137 15.52 0.24 7.60
N SER A 138 15.66 0.34 6.27
CA SER A 138 15.97 -0.83 5.44
C SER A 138 17.42 -1.25 5.68
N ARG A 139 17.67 -2.49 6.10
CA ARG A 139 19.04 -3.01 6.34
C ARG A 139 19.79 -3.29 5.04
N SER A 140 19.11 -3.84 4.04
CA SER A 140 19.71 -4.12 2.73
C SER A 140 19.79 -2.87 1.84
N GLY A 141 18.91 -1.89 2.03
CA GLY A 141 18.68 -0.82 1.05
C GLY A 141 17.91 -1.30 -0.19
N LEU A 142 17.45 -2.56 -0.20
CA LEU A 142 16.78 -3.23 -1.32
C LEU A 142 15.45 -3.82 -0.83
N PRO A 143 14.38 -3.00 -0.76
CA PRO A 143 13.06 -3.47 -0.35
C PRO A 143 12.38 -4.30 -1.46
N GLY A 144 11.34 -5.04 -1.10
CA GLY A 144 10.59 -5.91 -2.01
C GLY A 144 10.75 -7.40 -1.69
N LEU A 145 11.38 -7.75 -0.57
CA LEU A 145 11.47 -9.11 -0.07
C LEU A 145 10.65 -9.24 1.22
N GLY A 146 9.50 -9.92 1.15
CA GLY A 146 8.49 -9.99 2.22
C GLY A 146 9.05 -10.17 3.63
N LEU A 147 9.80 -11.25 3.88
CA LEU A 147 10.39 -11.51 5.20
C LEU A 147 11.51 -10.53 5.60
N SER A 148 12.27 -9.98 4.65
CA SER A 148 13.32 -9.00 4.96
C SER A 148 12.69 -7.67 5.36
N ASP A 149 11.74 -7.20 4.56
CA ASP A 149 10.99 -5.97 4.80
C ASP A 149 10.22 -6.07 6.13
N ALA A 150 9.64 -7.23 6.43
CA ALA A 150 8.95 -7.47 7.69
C ALA A 150 9.89 -7.37 8.90
N ARG A 151 11.13 -7.87 8.82
CA ARG A 151 12.12 -7.72 9.91
C ARG A 151 12.52 -6.27 10.14
N ASP A 152 12.72 -5.52 9.05
CA ASP A 152 13.08 -4.10 9.13
C ASP A 152 11.91 -3.28 9.70
N LEU A 153 10.68 -3.55 9.25
CA LEU A 153 9.45 -2.96 9.81
C LEU A 153 9.25 -3.32 11.27
N HIS A 154 9.37 -4.59 11.64
CA HIS A 154 9.21 -5.04 13.03
C HIS A 154 10.22 -4.35 13.97
N THR A 155 11.48 -4.23 13.53
CA THR A 155 12.51 -3.46 14.26
C THR A 155 12.11 -1.99 14.41
N ALA A 156 11.70 -1.34 13.31
CA ALA A 156 11.29 0.06 13.32
C ALA A 156 10.05 0.30 14.22
N MET A 157 9.05 -0.58 14.14
CA MET A 157 7.83 -0.57 14.95
C MET A 157 8.15 -0.68 16.44
N SER A 158 9.09 -1.57 16.80
CA SER A 158 9.51 -1.80 18.18
C SER A 158 10.09 -0.52 18.80
N ILE A 159 11.06 0.07 18.09
CA ILE A 159 11.74 1.29 18.52
C ILE A 159 10.76 2.47 18.55
N ALA A 160 9.90 2.60 17.55
CA ALA A 160 8.92 3.69 17.46
C ALA A 160 7.87 3.60 18.58
N ALA A 161 7.38 2.41 18.92
CA ALA A 161 6.44 2.21 20.01
C ALA A 161 7.07 2.51 21.37
N GLU A 162 8.28 2.01 21.64
CA GLU A 162 9.00 2.32 22.88
C GLU A 162 9.27 3.82 23.00
N HIS A 163 9.76 4.45 21.92
CA HIS A 163 10.00 5.88 21.89
C HIS A 163 8.71 6.69 22.12
N ALA A 164 7.60 6.30 21.48
CA ALA A 164 6.31 6.95 21.69
C ALA A 164 5.84 6.83 23.14
N ARG A 165 5.91 5.63 23.72
CA ARG A 165 5.57 5.38 25.14
C ARG A 165 6.37 6.28 26.07
N ASN A 166 7.68 6.34 25.89
CA ASN A 166 8.56 7.15 26.74
C ASN A 166 8.34 8.65 26.54
N LYS A 167 8.12 9.10 25.29
CA LYS A 167 8.01 10.52 24.96
C LYS A 167 6.67 11.14 25.33
N LYS A 168 5.58 10.36 25.28
CA LYS A 168 4.20 10.84 25.43
C LYS A 168 3.43 10.15 26.56
N GLY A 169 4.03 9.21 27.26
CA GLY A 169 3.39 8.48 28.37
C GLY A 169 2.25 7.57 27.90
N LEU A 170 2.41 6.90 26.75
CA LEU A 170 1.36 6.02 26.24
C LEU A 170 1.20 4.77 27.12
N GLU A 171 -0.05 4.50 27.48
CA GLU A 171 -0.48 3.23 28.07
C GLU A 171 -1.11 2.35 26.97
N ILE A 172 -0.29 1.50 26.36
CA ILE A 172 -0.72 0.58 25.30
C ILE A 172 -1.33 -0.66 25.94
N THR A 173 -2.59 -0.97 25.62
CA THR A 173 -3.30 -2.14 26.17
C THR A 173 -3.09 -3.41 25.35
N GLU A 174 -2.90 -3.27 24.04
CA GLU A 174 -2.67 -4.35 23.08
C GLU A 174 -2.15 -3.75 21.75
N TYR A 175 -1.63 -4.59 20.86
CA TYR A 175 -1.16 -4.17 19.54
C TYR A 175 -2.07 -4.69 18.43
N ARG A 176 -2.30 -3.83 17.44
CA ARG A 176 -3.03 -4.13 16.21
C ARG A 176 -2.23 -3.62 15.02
N LEU A 177 -2.50 -4.16 13.85
CA LEU A 177 -1.76 -3.87 12.64
C LEU A 177 -2.72 -3.62 11.47
N ALA A 178 -2.40 -2.65 10.64
CA ALA A 178 -3.08 -2.41 9.39
C ALA A 178 -2.07 -1.94 8.34
N GLY A 179 -2.35 -2.26 7.09
CA GLY A 179 -1.55 -1.79 5.97
C GLY A 179 -2.43 -1.53 4.76
N PHE A 180 -1.99 -0.63 3.89
CA PHE A 180 -2.63 -0.35 2.61
C PHE A 180 -1.74 -0.75 1.45
N SER A 181 -2.30 -1.43 0.44
CA SER A 181 -1.59 -1.84 -0.77
C SER A 181 -0.35 -2.67 -0.43
N LEU A 182 0.84 -2.31 -0.90
CA LEU A 182 2.11 -2.94 -0.49
C LEU A 182 2.27 -2.99 1.04
N GLY A 183 1.83 -1.97 1.77
CA GLY A 183 1.85 -1.97 3.24
C GLY A 183 0.97 -3.07 3.85
N ALA A 184 -0.09 -3.49 3.16
CA ALA A 184 -0.92 -4.63 3.56
C ALA A 184 -0.19 -5.97 3.34
N LEU A 185 0.51 -6.13 2.20
CA LEU A 185 1.42 -7.28 2.01
C LEU A 185 2.48 -7.32 3.11
N ASN A 186 3.10 -6.17 3.41
CA ASN A 186 4.08 -6.08 4.49
C ASN A 186 3.47 -6.39 5.86
N ALA A 187 2.25 -5.91 6.15
CA ALA A 187 1.54 -6.22 7.39
C ALA A 187 1.31 -7.73 7.57
N ALA A 188 0.97 -8.44 6.49
CA ALA A 188 0.81 -9.90 6.52
C ALA A 188 2.12 -10.61 6.89
N PHE A 189 3.25 -10.22 6.29
CA PHE A 189 4.56 -10.78 6.62
C PHE A 189 5.05 -10.37 8.01
N VAL A 190 4.74 -9.16 8.48
CA VAL A 190 5.05 -8.71 9.85
C VAL A 190 4.26 -9.53 10.87
N ALA A 191 2.97 -9.76 10.64
CA ALA A 191 2.16 -10.61 11.51
C ALA A 191 2.66 -12.06 11.51
N HIS A 192 3.06 -12.59 10.34
CA HIS A 192 3.64 -13.93 10.25
C HIS A 192 4.98 -14.04 10.99
N LEU A 193 5.86 -13.04 10.86
CA LEU A 193 7.11 -12.98 11.60
C LEU A 193 6.87 -12.89 13.12
N ASP A 194 5.88 -12.10 13.54
CA ASP A 194 5.57 -11.91 14.96
C ASP A 194 4.88 -13.12 15.61
N GLU A 195 4.36 -14.07 14.84
CA GLU A 195 3.91 -15.37 15.37
C GLU A 195 5.06 -16.12 16.07
N GLU A 196 6.28 -16.01 15.55
CA GLU A 196 7.48 -16.59 16.15
C GLU A 196 8.09 -15.70 17.23
N LEU A 197 8.11 -14.37 17.02
CA LEU A 197 8.76 -13.43 17.94
C LEU A 197 7.90 -13.11 19.17
N GLN A 198 6.58 -13.18 19.05
CA GLN A 198 5.58 -12.90 20.08
C GLN A 198 5.81 -11.56 20.81
N GLN A 199 6.33 -10.56 20.10
CA GLN A 199 6.66 -9.28 20.72
C GLN A 199 5.44 -8.35 20.75
N PHE A 200 4.67 -8.30 19.67
CA PHE A 200 3.46 -7.51 19.61
C PHE A 200 2.22 -8.36 19.89
N ASP A 201 2.23 -9.63 19.49
CA ASP A 201 1.11 -10.57 19.62
C ASP A 201 -0.19 -9.93 19.09
N PHE A 202 -0.16 -9.56 17.80
CA PHE A 202 -1.18 -8.71 17.19
C PHE A 202 -2.57 -9.31 17.35
N THR A 203 -3.44 -8.62 18.09
CA THR A 203 -4.80 -9.09 18.33
C THR A 203 -5.70 -8.86 17.12
N ARG A 204 -5.36 -7.92 16.22
CA ARG A 204 -6.06 -7.70 14.94
C ARG A 204 -5.08 -7.22 13.88
N THR A 205 -5.14 -7.83 12.69
CA THR A 205 -4.37 -7.43 11.50
C THR A 205 -5.30 -7.22 10.31
N LEU A 206 -5.35 -6.01 9.75
CA LEU A 206 -6.23 -5.66 8.63
C LEU A 206 -5.43 -5.36 7.36
N LEU A 207 -5.66 -6.14 6.32
CA LEU A 207 -5.00 -6.03 5.02
C LEU A 207 -5.91 -5.26 4.06
N LEU A 208 -5.59 -4.00 3.73
CA LEU A 208 -6.40 -3.16 2.85
C LEU A 208 -5.85 -3.17 1.42
N ASN A 209 -6.59 -3.74 0.48
CA ASN A 209 -6.24 -3.91 -0.93
C ASN A 209 -4.82 -4.50 -1.12
N PRO A 210 -4.45 -5.61 -0.45
CA PRO A 210 -3.11 -6.17 -0.59
C PRO A 210 -2.87 -6.71 -2.00
N PRO A 211 -1.67 -6.52 -2.59
CA PRO A 211 -1.24 -7.41 -3.65
C PRO A 211 -1.10 -8.84 -3.09
N VAL A 212 -1.53 -9.84 -3.85
CA VAL A 212 -1.28 -11.26 -3.51
C VAL A 212 0.07 -11.68 -4.03
N ASP A 213 0.30 -11.46 -5.32
CA ASP A 213 1.57 -11.64 -6.00
C ASP A 213 2.12 -10.25 -6.34
N LEU A 214 3.19 -9.87 -5.65
CA LEU A 214 3.83 -8.57 -5.86
C LEU A 214 4.38 -8.44 -7.28
N TYR A 215 4.94 -9.51 -7.84
CA TYR A 215 5.48 -9.53 -9.20
C TYR A 215 4.38 -9.34 -10.25
N ALA A 216 3.25 -10.03 -10.11
CA ALA A 216 2.10 -9.83 -10.99
C ALA A 216 1.54 -8.39 -10.88
N SER A 217 1.46 -7.86 -9.66
CA SER A 217 0.92 -6.53 -9.38
C SER A 217 1.77 -5.42 -10.00
N ILE A 218 3.09 -5.47 -9.85
CA ILE A 218 3.97 -4.45 -10.44
C ILE A 218 3.96 -4.49 -11.97
N ASN A 219 3.85 -5.69 -12.58
CA ASN A 219 3.80 -5.81 -14.04
C ASN A 219 2.52 -5.16 -14.60
N ARG A 220 1.41 -5.29 -13.88
CA ARG A 220 0.14 -4.60 -14.20
C ARG A 220 0.29 -3.09 -14.06
N LEU A 221 0.88 -2.61 -12.98
CA LEU A 221 1.14 -1.18 -12.77
C LEU A 221 2.05 -0.59 -13.86
N ASP A 222 3.14 -1.27 -14.19
CA ASP A 222 4.07 -0.86 -15.23
C ASP A 222 3.39 -0.81 -16.61
N ALA A 223 2.41 -1.68 -16.88
CA ALA A 223 1.63 -1.66 -18.10
C ALA A 223 0.73 -0.42 -18.23
N LEU A 224 0.23 0.14 -17.12
CA LEU A 224 -0.57 1.38 -17.13
C LEU A 224 0.24 2.59 -17.62
N ALA A 225 1.54 2.63 -17.29
CA ALA A 225 2.44 3.68 -17.76
C ALA A 225 2.80 3.56 -19.25
N ARG A 226 2.45 2.44 -19.90
CA ARG A 226 2.72 2.16 -21.33
C ARG A 226 1.46 2.23 -22.20
N THR A 227 0.32 2.61 -21.61
CA THR A 227 -0.93 2.72 -22.36
C THR A 227 -0.81 3.77 -23.47
N GLN A 228 -1.17 3.39 -24.70
CA GLN A 228 -1.18 4.32 -25.84
C GLN A 228 -2.41 5.22 -25.76
N ILE A 229 -2.20 6.52 -25.98
CA ILE A 229 -3.27 7.52 -26.03
C ILE A 229 -3.29 8.11 -27.44
N ASP A 230 -4.47 8.06 -28.07
CA ASP A 230 -4.67 8.62 -29.40
C ASP A 230 -4.36 10.14 -29.40
N GLY A 231 -3.50 10.57 -30.33
CA GLY A 231 -3.09 11.97 -30.47
C GLY A 231 -1.92 12.41 -29.58
N VAL A 232 -1.38 11.53 -28.72
CA VAL A 232 -0.23 11.83 -27.83
C VAL A 232 0.99 11.01 -28.27
N SER A 233 2.00 11.64 -28.86
CA SER A 233 3.25 10.98 -29.25
C SER A 233 4.38 11.24 -28.25
N SER A 234 4.87 10.19 -27.58
CA SER A 234 5.98 10.11 -26.60
C SER A 234 5.91 11.07 -25.39
N GLY A 235 6.47 10.63 -24.25
CA GLY A 235 6.19 11.12 -22.89
C GLY A 235 6.37 12.61 -22.56
N ASN A 236 6.83 13.45 -23.49
CA ASN A 236 6.79 14.91 -23.34
C ASN A 236 5.40 15.50 -23.67
N SER A 237 4.60 14.87 -24.52
CA SER A 237 3.27 15.39 -24.91
C SER A 237 2.14 15.06 -23.93
N PHE A 238 2.28 14.05 -23.07
CA PHE A 238 1.20 13.67 -22.14
C PHE A 238 0.99 14.65 -21.00
N PHE A 239 2.06 14.98 -20.26
CA PHE A 239 1.94 15.92 -19.14
C PHE A 239 1.48 17.29 -19.64
N GLU A 240 1.94 17.70 -20.82
CA GLU A 240 1.45 18.89 -21.51
C GLU A 240 -0.03 18.76 -21.90
N HIS A 241 -0.46 17.63 -22.48
CA HIS A 241 -1.86 17.37 -22.84
C HIS A 241 -2.81 17.35 -21.63
N ILE A 242 -2.42 16.70 -20.52
CA ILE A 242 -3.17 16.72 -19.26
C ILE A 242 -3.19 18.14 -18.68
N PHE A 243 -2.04 18.83 -18.67
CA PHE A 243 -1.96 20.20 -18.17
C PHE A 243 -2.79 21.16 -19.03
N GLU A 244 -2.85 20.99 -20.35
CA GLU A 244 -3.72 21.75 -21.24
C GLU A 244 -5.21 21.47 -21.01
N LYS A 245 -5.60 20.21 -20.77
CA LYS A 245 -6.99 19.87 -20.40
C LYS A 245 -7.38 20.53 -19.07
N LEU A 246 -6.50 20.47 -18.08
CA LEU A 246 -6.69 21.13 -16.78
C LEU A 246 -6.74 22.66 -16.95
N ALA A 247 -5.80 23.26 -17.69
CA ALA A 247 -5.72 24.70 -17.94
C ALA A 247 -6.97 25.25 -18.66
N ARG A 248 -7.46 24.57 -19.70
CA ARG A 248 -8.71 24.94 -20.40
C ARG A 248 -9.93 24.93 -19.48
N HIS A 249 -9.97 24.02 -18.50
CA HIS A 249 -11.02 24.00 -17.49
C HIS A 249 -10.88 25.16 -16.48
N PHE A 250 -9.66 25.51 -16.07
CA PHE A 250 -9.41 26.68 -15.20
C PHE A 250 -9.71 28.03 -15.87
N GLU A 251 -9.56 28.16 -17.19
CA GLU A 251 -9.99 29.35 -17.94
C GLU A 251 -11.51 29.57 -17.92
N SER A 252 -12.30 28.55 -17.56
CA SER A 252 -13.76 28.66 -17.38
C SER A 252 -14.22 29.21 -16.01
N GLY A 253 -13.27 29.52 -15.11
CA GLY A 253 -13.51 30.39 -13.95
C GLY A 253 -13.77 29.71 -12.60
N ILE A 254 -13.32 28.46 -12.39
CA ILE A 254 -13.51 27.73 -11.11
C ILE A 254 -12.15 27.59 -10.41
N THR A 255 -12.03 28.13 -9.19
CA THR A 255 -10.75 28.28 -8.46
C THR A 255 -10.57 27.35 -7.24
N ASP A 256 -11.49 26.42 -6.98
CA ASP A 256 -11.34 25.46 -5.88
C ASP A 256 -10.86 24.09 -6.39
N ILE A 257 -9.66 23.70 -5.95
CA ILE A 257 -9.06 22.38 -6.23
C ILE A 257 -9.46 21.44 -5.09
N GLU A 258 -10.72 20.99 -5.10
CA GLU A 258 -11.23 19.95 -4.20
C GLU A 258 -11.55 18.66 -4.99
N SER A 259 -11.85 17.57 -4.28
CA SER A 259 -12.36 16.31 -4.89
C SER A 259 -13.59 16.52 -5.81
N SER A 260 -14.33 17.62 -5.62
CA SER A 260 -15.40 18.08 -6.51
C SER A 260 -14.89 18.48 -7.89
N LEU A 261 -13.72 19.11 -8.00
CA LEU A 261 -13.13 19.52 -9.29
C LEU A 261 -12.85 18.31 -10.19
N PHE A 262 -12.29 17.23 -9.65
CA PHE A 262 -12.09 16.00 -10.43
C PHE A 262 -13.43 15.39 -10.85
N ALA A 263 -14.41 15.33 -9.96
CA ALA A 263 -15.74 14.83 -10.29
C ALA A 263 -16.44 15.69 -11.37
N ASP A 264 -16.24 17.01 -11.33
CA ASP A 264 -16.82 17.95 -12.28
C ASP A 264 -16.12 17.89 -13.65
N ILE A 265 -14.79 17.74 -13.68
CA ILE A 265 -14.04 17.47 -14.92
C ILE A 265 -14.55 16.17 -15.58
N GLN A 266 -14.74 15.11 -14.79
CA GLN A 266 -15.23 13.82 -15.30
C GLN A 266 -16.69 13.83 -15.75
N ARG A 267 -17.49 14.82 -15.32
CA ARG A 267 -18.86 15.04 -15.80
C ARG A 267 -18.95 15.99 -17.00
N SER A 268 -17.81 16.55 -17.43
CA SER A 268 -17.73 17.51 -18.52
C SER A 268 -17.26 16.86 -19.82
N ASP A 269 -17.32 17.61 -20.93
CA ASP A 269 -16.74 17.19 -22.22
C ASP A 269 -15.20 17.03 -22.16
N ASN A 270 -14.56 17.48 -21.07
CA ASN A 270 -13.13 17.30 -20.81
C ASN A 270 -12.81 16.09 -19.93
N ALA A 271 -13.76 15.17 -19.74
CA ALA A 271 -13.54 13.93 -19.01
C ALA A 271 -12.30 13.18 -19.53
N LEU A 272 -11.57 12.56 -18.60
CA LEU A 272 -10.41 11.76 -18.97
C LEU A 272 -10.89 10.38 -19.38
N THR A 273 -10.33 9.87 -20.47
CA THR A 273 -10.60 8.50 -20.94
C THR A 273 -9.93 7.47 -20.04
N ASP A 274 -10.36 6.21 -20.09
CA ASP A 274 -9.74 5.12 -19.34
C ASP A 274 -8.22 5.02 -19.58
N PRO A 275 -7.71 5.12 -20.84
CA PRO A 275 -6.28 5.23 -21.09
C PRO A 275 -5.59 6.42 -20.40
N GLU A 276 -6.22 7.59 -20.37
CA GLU A 276 -5.67 8.78 -19.70
C GLU A 276 -5.62 8.59 -18.18
N LEU A 277 -6.67 8.02 -17.58
CA LEU A 277 -6.73 7.70 -16.15
C LEU A 277 -5.70 6.63 -15.76
N ALA A 278 -5.61 5.55 -16.56
CA ALA A 278 -4.60 4.51 -16.40
C ALA A 278 -3.20 5.12 -16.42
N MET A 279 -2.91 5.99 -17.38
CA MET A 279 -1.58 6.58 -17.51
C MET A 279 -1.27 7.59 -16.40
N LEU A 280 -2.26 8.30 -15.84
CA LEU A 280 -2.07 9.13 -14.64
C LEU A 280 -1.62 8.28 -13.44
N ILE A 281 -2.30 7.16 -13.21
CA ILE A 281 -1.90 6.20 -12.17
C ILE A 281 -0.50 5.66 -12.47
N GLY A 282 -0.26 5.21 -13.69
CA GLY A 282 1.04 4.71 -14.14
C GLY A 282 2.17 5.73 -13.96
N ALA A 283 1.92 7.02 -14.18
CA ALA A 283 2.89 8.09 -13.97
C ALA A 283 3.25 8.24 -12.48
N VAL A 284 2.28 8.23 -11.57
CA VAL A 284 2.54 8.30 -10.11
C VAL A 284 3.41 7.11 -9.68
N PHE A 285 3.06 5.89 -10.11
CA PHE A 285 3.85 4.70 -9.83
C PHE A 285 5.24 4.72 -10.49
N ARG A 286 5.38 5.37 -11.66
CA ARG A 286 6.68 5.55 -12.30
C ARG A 286 7.61 6.44 -11.47
N PHE A 287 7.09 7.51 -10.87
CA PHE A 287 7.87 8.33 -9.94
C PHE A 287 8.27 7.53 -8.68
N ALA A 288 7.36 6.71 -8.14
CA ALA A 288 7.69 5.82 -7.02
C ALA A 288 8.79 4.81 -7.38
N ALA A 289 8.70 4.19 -8.56
CA ALA A 289 9.74 3.27 -9.05
C ALA A 289 11.08 3.99 -9.26
N ALA A 290 11.06 5.22 -9.78
CA ALA A 290 12.28 6.01 -9.97
C ALA A 290 12.94 6.39 -8.63
N ASP A 291 12.15 6.79 -7.63
CA ASP A 291 12.64 7.09 -6.27
C ASP A 291 13.25 5.83 -5.63
N LEU A 292 12.54 4.70 -5.68
CA LEU A 292 13.04 3.40 -5.23
C LEU A 292 14.37 3.04 -5.90
N ASN A 293 14.40 3.08 -7.23
CA ASN A 293 15.59 2.73 -8.01
C ASN A 293 16.80 3.59 -7.64
N PHE A 294 16.60 4.91 -7.53
CA PHE A 294 17.66 5.84 -7.18
C PHE A 294 18.15 5.65 -5.74
N MET A 295 17.22 5.48 -4.79
CA MET A 295 17.56 5.30 -3.38
C MET A 295 18.27 3.97 -3.13
N ALA A 296 17.81 2.90 -3.77
CA ALA A 296 18.46 1.59 -3.72
C ALA A 296 19.89 1.66 -4.26
N ASP A 297 20.09 2.26 -5.44
CA ASP A 297 21.41 2.44 -6.05
C ASP A 297 22.35 3.24 -5.15
N LEU A 298 21.85 4.33 -4.57
CA LEU A 298 22.66 5.22 -3.73
C LEU A 298 23.04 4.59 -2.38
N ILE A 299 22.16 3.79 -1.77
CA ILE A 299 22.45 3.12 -0.49
C ILE A 299 23.33 1.88 -0.66
N THR A 300 23.14 1.15 -1.75
CA THR A 300 23.94 -0.05 -2.05
C THR A 300 25.25 0.26 -2.76
N GLU A 301 25.47 1.53 -3.13
CA GLU A 301 26.61 1.97 -3.95
C GLU A 301 26.68 1.21 -5.30
N GLY A 302 25.51 0.93 -5.89
CA GLY A 302 25.36 0.07 -7.07
C GLY A 302 25.95 0.66 -8.36
N GLY A 303 26.01 1.98 -8.48
CA GLY A 303 26.65 2.67 -9.60
C GLY A 303 25.80 2.87 -10.86
N LEU A 304 24.50 2.53 -10.84
CA LEU A 304 23.59 2.57 -11.99
C LEU A 304 23.17 4.00 -12.36
N TYR A 305 22.85 4.82 -11.37
CA TYR A 305 22.40 6.20 -11.56
C TYR A 305 23.42 7.17 -11.01
N SER A 306 23.95 6.91 -9.81
CA SER A 306 25.04 7.68 -9.23
C SER A 306 26.37 6.99 -9.49
N PRO A 307 27.36 7.63 -10.14
CA PRO A 307 28.70 7.07 -10.27
C PRO A 307 29.24 6.64 -8.89
N PRO A 308 29.86 5.45 -8.79
CA PRO A 308 30.50 5.03 -7.54
C PRO A 308 31.54 6.07 -7.12
N HIS A 309 31.52 6.44 -5.83
CA HIS A 309 32.44 7.41 -5.22
C HIS A 309 32.28 8.89 -5.65
N GLU A 310 31.24 9.26 -6.40
CA GLU A 310 30.87 10.68 -6.56
C GLU A 310 30.23 11.21 -5.27
N GLU A 311 30.84 12.22 -4.64
CA GLU A 311 30.28 12.84 -3.43
C GLU A 311 29.06 13.71 -3.76
N LEU A 312 27.86 13.11 -3.68
CA LEU A 312 26.62 13.87 -3.71
C LEU A 312 26.48 14.69 -2.41
N ARG A 313 26.61 16.02 -2.53
CA ARG A 313 26.44 16.98 -1.45
C ARG A 313 24.96 17.30 -1.25
N VAL A 314 24.62 17.89 -0.10
CA VAL A 314 23.26 18.40 0.17
C VAL A 314 22.79 19.41 -0.89
N SER A 315 23.72 20.17 -1.49
CA SER A 315 23.44 21.13 -2.55
C SER A 315 23.43 20.54 -3.96
N THR A 316 23.76 19.26 -4.14
CA THR A 316 23.77 18.62 -5.46
C THR A 316 22.35 18.49 -5.97
N SER A 317 22.09 18.97 -7.19
CA SER A 317 20.79 18.77 -7.82
C SER A 317 20.59 17.30 -8.15
N LEU A 318 19.51 16.72 -7.62
CA LEU A 318 19.13 15.33 -7.88
C LEU A 318 18.35 15.15 -9.20
N THR A 319 17.97 16.24 -9.87
CA THR A 319 17.18 16.20 -11.12
C THR A 319 17.80 15.34 -12.22
N PRO A 320 19.12 15.38 -12.49
CA PRO A 320 19.73 14.54 -13.53
C PRO A 320 19.69 13.04 -13.21
N TYR A 321 19.67 12.67 -11.93
CA TYR A 321 19.60 11.28 -11.47
C TYR A 321 18.16 10.78 -11.55
N LEU A 322 17.20 11.58 -11.07
CA LEU A 322 15.76 11.31 -11.20
C LEU A 322 15.35 11.10 -12.68
N ARG A 323 15.82 11.95 -13.60
CA ARG A 323 15.54 11.80 -15.04
C ARG A 323 16.01 10.48 -15.61
N ARG A 324 17.14 9.95 -15.13
CA ARG A 324 17.66 8.64 -15.55
C ARG A 324 16.85 7.52 -14.91
N ALA A 325 16.54 7.64 -13.61
CA ALA A 325 15.76 6.65 -12.88
C ALA A 325 14.31 6.49 -13.41
N LEU A 326 13.72 7.54 -14.00
CA LEU A 326 12.39 7.47 -14.65
C LEU A 326 12.30 6.46 -15.81
N PHE A 327 13.43 6.05 -16.39
CA PHE A 327 13.41 5.02 -17.44
C PHE A 327 13.34 3.59 -16.89
N CYS A 328 13.65 3.39 -15.60
CA CYS A 328 13.59 2.09 -14.95
C CYS A 328 12.32 1.99 -14.11
N ASP A 329 11.44 1.07 -14.48
CA ASP A 329 10.23 0.75 -13.73
C ASP A 329 10.48 -0.31 -12.66
N PHE A 330 9.40 -0.85 -12.07
CA PHE A 330 9.53 -1.87 -11.03
C PHE A 330 10.09 -3.18 -11.60
N GLY A 331 9.69 -3.58 -12.80
CA GLY A 331 10.29 -4.72 -13.50
C GLY A 331 11.80 -4.55 -13.68
N CYS A 332 12.23 -3.39 -14.17
CA CYS A 332 13.64 -3.05 -14.27
C CYS A 332 14.37 -3.04 -12.90
N TYR A 333 13.76 -2.52 -11.84
CA TYR A 333 14.32 -2.59 -10.47
C TYR A 333 14.56 -4.04 -10.03
N LEU A 334 13.57 -4.91 -10.22
CA LEU A 334 13.69 -6.31 -9.87
C LEU A 334 14.82 -6.97 -10.63
N GLU A 335 14.89 -6.81 -11.95
CA GLU A 335 15.89 -7.46 -12.79
C GLU A 335 17.32 -6.95 -12.52
N THR A 336 17.48 -5.64 -12.30
CA THR A 336 18.80 -5.00 -12.27
C THR A 336 19.38 -4.86 -10.86
N GLN A 337 18.54 -4.79 -9.82
CA GLN A 337 18.98 -4.53 -8.45
C GLN A 337 18.61 -5.66 -7.48
N LEU A 338 17.33 -6.05 -7.41
CA LEU A 338 16.88 -6.99 -6.38
C LEU A 338 17.27 -8.45 -6.70
N TRP A 339 17.00 -8.89 -7.92
CA TRP A 339 17.23 -10.26 -8.38
C TRP A 339 18.71 -10.70 -8.30
N PRO A 340 19.70 -9.90 -8.73
CA PRO A 340 21.11 -10.30 -8.63
C PRO A 340 21.53 -10.60 -7.19
N VAL A 341 21.05 -9.79 -6.23
CA VAL A 341 21.36 -9.99 -4.81
C VAL A 341 20.65 -11.22 -4.27
N TRP A 342 19.35 -11.37 -4.54
CA TRP A 342 18.56 -12.51 -4.05
C TRP A 342 19.05 -13.85 -4.61
N SER A 343 19.38 -13.89 -5.90
CA SER A 343 19.81 -15.12 -6.61
C SER A 343 21.26 -15.53 -6.30
N SER A 344 22.12 -14.60 -5.86
CA SER A 344 23.56 -14.85 -5.64
C SER A 344 23.86 -16.07 -4.75
N ASN A 345 22.99 -16.34 -3.77
CA ASN A 345 23.13 -17.45 -2.82
C ASN A 345 22.11 -18.58 -3.03
N LYS A 346 21.34 -18.54 -4.13
CA LYS A 346 20.22 -19.44 -4.41
C LYS A 346 20.38 -20.12 -5.77
N LYS A 347 21.35 -21.03 -5.86
CA LYS A 347 21.65 -21.76 -7.11
C LYS A 347 20.42 -22.50 -7.63
N GLY A 348 20.09 -22.28 -8.90
CA GLY A 348 19.01 -22.97 -9.61
C GLY A 348 17.61 -22.43 -9.34
N LYS A 349 17.47 -21.37 -8.53
CA LYS A 349 16.20 -20.65 -8.34
C LYS A 349 15.92 -19.68 -9.49
N THR A 350 14.65 -19.41 -9.76
CA THR A 350 14.17 -18.52 -10.83
C THR A 350 13.47 -17.27 -10.29
N MET A 351 13.13 -16.33 -11.17
CA MET A 351 12.37 -15.13 -10.79
C MET A 351 11.01 -15.50 -10.21
N GLU A 352 10.39 -16.56 -10.73
CA GLU A 352 9.14 -17.12 -10.24
C GLU A 352 9.27 -17.69 -8.82
N ASP A 353 10.41 -18.30 -8.47
CA ASP A 353 10.68 -18.71 -7.09
C ASP A 353 10.73 -17.48 -6.15
N MET A 354 11.39 -16.39 -6.58
CA MET A 354 11.42 -15.15 -5.80
C MET A 354 10.03 -14.53 -5.67
N ALA A 355 9.26 -14.47 -6.76
CA ALA A 355 7.90 -13.96 -6.78
C ALA A 355 6.99 -14.76 -5.83
N TRP A 356 7.10 -16.09 -5.83
CA TRP A 356 6.39 -16.94 -4.88
C TRP A 356 6.79 -16.61 -3.43
N GLU A 357 8.10 -16.57 -3.13
CA GLU A 357 8.61 -16.33 -1.76
C GLU A 357 8.23 -14.95 -1.20
N THR A 358 7.91 -13.97 -2.06
CA THR A 358 7.49 -12.63 -1.65
C THR A 358 5.98 -12.40 -1.75
N SER A 359 5.22 -13.42 -2.19
CA SER A 359 3.77 -13.38 -2.32
C SER A 359 3.05 -13.86 -1.05
N LEU A 360 1.77 -13.50 -0.92
CA LEU A 360 0.89 -14.06 0.10
C LEU A 360 0.68 -15.58 -0.06
N TYR A 361 0.91 -16.14 -1.25
CA TYR A 361 0.86 -17.60 -1.45
C TYR A 361 1.85 -18.34 -0.54
N SER A 362 3.01 -17.73 -0.25
CA SER A 362 4.04 -18.37 0.58
C SER A 362 3.67 -18.51 2.05
N ILE A 363 2.75 -17.68 2.53
CA ILE A 363 2.26 -17.65 3.91
C ILE A 363 0.77 -18.02 4.01
N GLU A 364 0.20 -18.58 2.94
CA GLU A 364 -1.22 -18.95 2.87
C GLU A 364 -1.69 -19.83 4.04
N PRO A 365 -0.94 -20.85 4.50
CA PRO A 365 -1.38 -21.67 5.62
C PRO A 365 -1.58 -20.84 6.90
N PHE A 366 -0.68 -19.88 7.17
CA PHE A 366 -0.78 -18.96 8.30
C PHE A 366 -1.98 -18.03 8.16
N LEU A 367 -2.18 -17.42 6.98
CA LEU A 367 -3.30 -16.50 6.73
C LEU A 367 -4.66 -17.18 6.82
N ARG A 368 -4.74 -18.46 6.40
CA ARG A 368 -5.96 -19.25 6.42
C ARG A 368 -6.38 -19.60 7.85
N THR A 369 -5.43 -20.00 8.69
CA THR A 369 -5.73 -20.51 10.04
C THR A 369 -5.80 -19.42 11.10
N ASN A 370 -5.19 -18.25 10.88
CA ASN A 370 -5.18 -17.16 11.84
C ASN A 370 -6.51 -16.37 11.81
N PRO A 371 -7.34 -16.41 12.88
CA PRO A 371 -8.63 -15.74 12.91
C PRO A 371 -8.53 -14.23 13.10
N ASP A 372 -7.37 -13.73 13.52
CA ASP A 372 -7.14 -12.33 13.87
C ASP A 372 -6.67 -11.49 12.68
N ILE A 373 -6.67 -12.06 11.46
CA ILE A 373 -6.32 -11.36 10.23
C ILE A 373 -7.56 -11.24 9.34
N ALA A 374 -7.85 -10.06 8.81
CA ALA A 374 -8.89 -9.87 7.79
C ALA A 374 -8.31 -9.18 6.56
N VAL A 375 -8.92 -9.44 5.41
CA VAL A 375 -8.61 -8.75 4.16
C VAL A 375 -9.81 -7.95 3.69
N LEU A 376 -9.55 -6.76 3.16
CA LEU A 376 -10.52 -5.93 2.48
C LEU A 376 -10.02 -5.68 1.07
N THR A 377 -10.83 -5.98 0.06
CA THR A 377 -10.44 -5.74 -1.33
C THR A 377 -11.66 -5.51 -2.22
N ASN A 378 -11.40 -5.11 -3.46
CA ASN A 378 -12.42 -4.81 -4.45
C ASN A 378 -12.30 -5.77 -5.65
N ALA A 379 -13.43 -6.21 -6.20
CA ALA A 379 -13.45 -7.09 -7.38
C ALA A 379 -12.89 -6.41 -8.64
N ASP A 380 -12.94 -5.07 -8.70
CA ASP A 380 -12.40 -4.24 -9.77
C ASP A 380 -10.99 -3.68 -9.46
N ASP A 381 -10.29 -4.21 -8.45
CA ASP A 381 -8.92 -3.79 -8.13
C ASP A 381 -7.94 -4.24 -9.23
N PHE A 382 -7.51 -3.29 -10.06
CA PHE A 382 -6.72 -3.54 -11.26
C PHE A 382 -5.29 -4.06 -10.99
N ILE A 383 -4.80 -4.00 -9.75
CA ILE A 383 -3.50 -4.60 -9.41
C ILE A 383 -3.59 -6.12 -9.25
N LEU A 384 -4.78 -6.66 -9.05
CA LEU A 384 -5.01 -8.09 -8.85
C LEU A 384 -5.31 -8.78 -10.18
N THR A 385 -4.88 -10.03 -10.30
CA THR A 385 -5.47 -10.97 -11.25
C THR A 385 -6.78 -11.53 -10.69
N GLU A 386 -7.59 -12.16 -11.54
CA GLU A 386 -8.77 -12.92 -11.11
C GLU A 386 -8.38 -14.03 -10.10
N GLU A 387 -7.26 -14.73 -10.36
CA GLU A 387 -6.70 -15.73 -9.45
C GLU A 387 -6.31 -15.13 -8.09
N ASN A 388 -5.71 -13.92 -8.08
CA ASN A 388 -5.37 -13.24 -6.83
C ASN A 388 -6.64 -12.85 -6.04
N TYR A 389 -7.67 -12.35 -6.71
CA TYR A 389 -8.94 -12.02 -6.06
C TYR A 389 -9.58 -13.27 -5.43
N HIS A 390 -9.64 -14.39 -6.18
CA HIS A 390 -10.15 -15.66 -5.65
C HIS A 390 -9.30 -16.22 -4.51
N PHE A 391 -7.97 -16.11 -4.60
CA PHE A 391 -7.08 -16.48 -3.49
C PHE A 391 -7.44 -15.74 -2.20
N LEU A 392 -7.67 -14.42 -2.25
CA LEU A 392 -8.08 -13.64 -1.08
C LEU A 392 -9.44 -14.10 -0.54
N ALA A 393 -10.43 -14.30 -1.42
CA ALA A 393 -11.74 -14.78 -1.04
C ALA A 393 -11.66 -16.15 -0.34
N ASP A 394 -10.95 -17.11 -0.93
CA ASP A 394 -10.87 -18.49 -0.46
C ASP A 394 -10.02 -18.62 0.80
N THR A 395 -8.94 -17.84 0.92
CA THR A 395 -8.01 -17.92 2.05
C THR A 395 -8.62 -17.35 3.33
N PHE A 396 -9.33 -16.22 3.21
CA PHE A 396 -9.87 -15.51 4.37
C PHE A 396 -11.34 -15.88 4.68
N GLY A 397 -12.10 -16.40 3.71
CA GLY A 397 -13.49 -16.81 3.91
C GLY A 397 -14.35 -15.66 4.46
N GLU A 398 -14.98 -15.85 5.62
CA GLU A 398 -15.77 -14.79 6.28
C GLU A 398 -14.95 -13.56 6.70
N ARG A 399 -13.61 -13.69 6.77
CA ARG A 399 -12.67 -12.59 7.04
C ARG A 399 -12.26 -11.81 5.78
N ALA A 400 -12.78 -12.20 4.61
CA ALA A 400 -12.64 -11.42 3.38
C ALA A 400 -13.82 -10.47 3.20
N PHE A 401 -13.57 -9.18 3.36
CA PHE A 401 -14.53 -8.10 3.12
C PHE A 401 -14.41 -7.67 1.66
N LEU A 402 -15.22 -8.29 0.81
CA LEU A 402 -15.17 -8.15 -0.64
C LEU A 402 -16.22 -7.15 -1.11
N TYR A 403 -15.78 -6.11 -1.81
CA TYR A 403 -16.68 -5.13 -2.42
C TYR A 403 -16.67 -5.26 -3.94
N PRO A 404 -17.81 -5.04 -4.62
CA PRO A 404 -17.87 -5.18 -6.07
C PRO A 404 -17.08 -4.08 -6.79
N ARG A 405 -16.93 -2.90 -6.16
CA ARG A 405 -16.35 -1.70 -6.76
C ARG A 405 -15.59 -0.87 -5.76
N GLY A 406 -14.56 -0.18 -6.27
CA GLY A 406 -13.73 0.73 -5.50
C GLY A 406 -12.33 0.92 -6.09
N GLY A 407 -11.97 0.17 -7.13
CA GLY A 407 -10.63 0.17 -7.69
C GLY A 407 -9.59 -0.18 -6.63
N HIS A 408 -8.43 0.47 -6.68
CA HIS A 408 -7.38 0.27 -5.70
C HIS A 408 -7.53 1.23 -4.49
N GLY A 409 -8.47 0.90 -3.61
CA GLY A 409 -8.71 1.63 -2.35
C GLY A 409 -9.56 2.91 -2.46
N GLY A 410 -10.25 3.13 -3.57
CA GLY A 410 -11.13 4.29 -3.75
C GLY A 410 -12.30 4.34 -2.76
N ASN A 411 -12.83 3.17 -2.39
CA ASN A 411 -13.94 3.04 -1.45
C ASN A 411 -13.51 3.05 0.04
N LEU A 412 -12.22 3.19 0.37
CA LEU A 412 -11.73 3.12 1.76
C LEU A 412 -12.36 4.15 2.70
N ARG A 413 -12.89 5.25 2.16
CA ARG A 413 -13.56 6.29 2.93
C ARG A 413 -15.08 6.09 3.03
N HIS A 414 -15.64 5.11 2.34
CA HIS A 414 -17.08 4.84 2.34
C HIS A 414 -17.56 4.44 3.74
N ARG A 415 -18.72 4.96 4.17
CA ARG A 415 -19.28 4.70 5.51
C ARG A 415 -19.31 3.22 5.87
N ASP A 416 -19.90 2.39 5.01
CA ASP A 416 -20.03 0.96 5.29
C ASP A 416 -18.66 0.25 5.32
N VAL A 417 -17.73 0.68 4.47
CA VAL A 417 -16.36 0.16 4.43
C VAL A 417 -15.63 0.49 5.73
N VAL A 418 -15.72 1.74 6.19
CA VAL A 418 -15.13 2.19 7.45
C VAL A 418 -15.77 1.50 8.65
N LEU A 419 -17.09 1.35 8.67
CA LEU A 419 -17.81 0.62 9.72
C LEU A 419 -17.32 -0.83 9.80
N GLN A 420 -17.15 -1.49 8.66
CA GLN A 420 -16.63 -2.86 8.61
C GLN A 420 -15.17 -2.94 9.11
N MET A 421 -14.30 -1.99 8.73
CA MET A 421 -12.93 -1.88 9.27
C MET A 421 -12.95 -1.75 10.79
N LEU A 422 -13.77 -0.84 11.34
CA LEU A 422 -13.84 -0.59 12.77
C LEU A 422 -14.44 -1.77 13.54
N LYS A 423 -15.44 -2.45 12.98
CA LYS A 423 -16.04 -3.67 13.55
C LYS A 423 -14.98 -4.75 13.73
N PHE A 424 -14.17 -5.02 12.71
CA PHE A 424 -13.10 -6.01 12.81
C PHE A 424 -12.00 -5.55 13.76
N MET A 425 -11.55 -4.31 13.61
CA MET A 425 -10.48 -3.76 14.42
C MET A 425 -10.89 -3.55 15.87
N GLY A 426 -12.15 -3.74 16.29
CA GLY A 426 -12.58 -3.62 17.68
C GLY A 426 -12.62 -2.17 18.18
N GLY A 427 -13.01 -1.24 17.30
CA GLY A 427 -13.24 0.17 17.64
C GLY A 427 -14.71 0.45 17.97
N ASN A 428 -14.98 1.38 18.88
CA ASN A 428 -16.35 1.85 19.11
C ASN A 428 -16.75 2.76 17.93
N ALA A 429 -17.67 2.32 17.08
CA ALA A 429 -18.31 3.21 16.12
C ALA A 429 -19.14 4.25 16.91
N GLN A 430 -18.82 5.54 16.77
CA GLN A 430 -19.62 6.64 17.31
C GLN A 430 -20.56 7.19 16.27
#